data_AF-J9A9S2-F1
#
_entry.id   AF-J9A9S2-F1
#
_cell.length_a   1.000
_cell.length_b   1.000
_cell.length_c   1.000
_cell.angle_alpha   90.00
_cell.angle_beta   90.00
_cell.angle_gamma   90.00
#
_symmetry.space_group_name_H-M   'P 1'
#
loop_
_entity.id
_entity.type
_entity.pdbx_description
1 polymer ?
#
loop_
_entity_poly.entity_id
_entity_poly.type
_entity_poly.pdbx_seq_one_letter_code
_entity_poly.pdbx_strand_id
1 'polypeptide(L)'
;IVATILCLEYCCSSEIEYKEAVQNVVDQVKPGGWFLMGGVLEETWCSFGGRKFTCLYLTENLLFEALREANLLVDDDQSCIYYCAQ
;
A
#
# COMPACT_ATOMS: atom_id res chain seq x y z
N ILE A 1 11.56 -11.16 1.15
CA ILE A 1 10.61 -10.33 0.39
C ILE A 1 9.28 -10.48 1.09
N VAL A 2 8.60 -9.37 1.38
CA VAL A 2 7.21 -9.37 1.85
C VAL A 2 6.37 -8.76 0.74
N ALA A 3 5.24 -9.37 0.42
CA ALA A 3 4.38 -8.94 -0.67
C ALA A 3 2.93 -8.81 -0.19
N THR A 4 2.28 -7.73 -0.63
CA THR A 4 0.84 -7.49 -0.42
C THR A 4 0.24 -6.92 -1.71
N ILE A 5 -0.92 -7.44 -2.13
CA ILE A 5 -1.54 -7.07 -3.40
C ILE A 5 -3.05 -6.94 -3.17
N LEU A 6 -3.64 -5.79 -3.49
CA LEU A 6 -5.07 -5.49 -3.39
C LEU A 6 -5.64 -5.79 -1.99
N CYS A 7 -4.95 -5.32 -0.95
CA CYS A 7 -5.22 -5.74 0.42
C CYS A 7 -5.31 -4.57 1.39
N LEU A 8 -4.25 -3.75 1.49
CA LEU A 8 -4.19 -2.71 2.53
C LEU A 8 -5.31 -1.68 2.38
N GLU A 9 -5.62 -1.27 1.15
CA GLU A 9 -6.72 -0.36 0.86
C GLU A 9 -8.11 -0.96 1.16
N TYR A 10 -8.28 -2.29 1.06
CA TYR A 10 -9.54 -2.97 1.37
C TYR A 10 -9.71 -3.33 2.85
N CYS A 11 -8.61 -3.37 3.60
CA CYS A 11 -8.60 -3.71 5.02
C CYS A 11 -8.63 -2.49 5.95
N CYS A 12 -8.47 -1.28 5.42
CA CYS A 12 -8.41 -0.04 6.21
C CYS A 12 -9.61 0.85 5.90
N SER A 13 -10.10 1.56 6.91
CA SER A 13 -11.21 2.52 6.78
C SER A 13 -10.77 3.98 6.97
N SER A 14 -9.49 4.21 7.28
CA SER A 14 -8.91 5.55 7.45
C SER A 14 -7.43 5.59 7.04
N GLU A 15 -6.91 6.79 6.80
CA GLU A 15 -5.49 7.02 6.50
C GLU A 15 -4.58 6.58 7.66
N ILE A 16 -5.03 6.75 8.91
CA ILE A 16 -4.29 6.35 10.11
C ILE A 16 -4.14 4.82 10.14
N GLU A 17 -5.26 4.09 10.00
CA GLU A 17 -5.24 2.63 9.94
C GLU A 17 -4.37 2.11 8.79
N TYR A 18 -4.41 2.78 7.64
CA TYR A 18 -3.59 2.42 6.48
C TYR A 18 -2.10 2.57 6.75
N LYS A 19 -1.67 3.70 7.33
CA LYS A 19 -0.28 3.93 7.72
C LYS A 19 0.20 2.90 8.75
N GLU A 20 -0.62 2.60 9.76
CA GLU A 20 -0.34 1.56 10.75
C GLU A 20 -0.24 0.16 10.10
N ALA A 21 -1.14 -0.17 9.18
CA ALA A 21 -1.10 -1.43 8.46
C ALA A 21 0.14 -1.58 7.57
N VAL A 22 0.53 -0.51 6.87
CA VAL A 22 1.79 -0.46 6.10
C VAL A 22 2.97 -0.70 7.02
N GLN A 23 3.08 0.00 8.16
CA GLN A 23 4.15 -0.19 9.14
C GLN A 23 4.22 -1.65 9.62
N ASN A 24 3.09 -2.22 10.01
CA ASN A 24 3.02 -3.60 10.52
C ASN A 24 3.53 -4.63 9.50
N VAL A 25 3.23 -4.43 8.21
CA VAL A 25 3.71 -5.31 7.12
C VAL A 25 5.18 -5.08 6.84
N VAL A 26 5.64 -3.82 6.82
CA VAL A 26 7.05 -3.46 6.60
C VAL A 26 7.94 -3.98 7.72
N ASP A 27 7.47 -4.04 8.96
CA ASP A 27 8.21 -4.63 10.09
C ASP A 27 8.55 -6.11 9.90
N GLN A 28 7.84 -6.80 9.00
CA GLN A 28 8.15 -8.19 8.62
C GLN A 28 9.27 -8.29 7.57
N VAL A 29 9.68 -7.15 7.00
CA VAL A 29 10.79 -7.07 6.04
C VAL A 29 12.09 -7.01 6.83
N LYS A 30 12.91 -8.05 6.69
CA LYS A 30 14.27 -8.02 7.27
C LYS A 30 15.07 -6.81 6.73
N PRO A 31 16.05 -6.28 7.48
CA PRO A 31 16.94 -5.24 6.97
C PRO A 31 17.57 -5.60 5.61
N GLY A 32 17.53 -4.66 4.66
CA GLY A 32 17.97 -4.87 3.28
C GLY A 32 17.07 -5.80 2.45
N GLY A 33 15.90 -6.18 2.97
CA GLY A 33 14.88 -6.93 2.25
C GLY A 33 14.02 -6.05 1.36
N TRP A 34 13.28 -6.68 0.46
CA TRP A 34 12.34 -6.01 -0.45
C TRP A 34 10.90 -6.09 0.06
N PHE A 35 10.21 -4.97 -0.06
CA PHE A 35 8.76 -4.87 0.07
C PHE A 35 8.14 -4.70 -1.32
N LEU A 36 7.15 -5.53 -1.65
CA LEU A 36 6.39 -5.45 -2.90
C LEU A 36 4.93 -5.14 -2.56
N MET A 37 4.40 -4.07 -3.15
CA MET A 37 3.01 -3.67 -2.98
C MET A 37 2.32 -3.52 -4.34
N GLY A 38 1.10 -4.03 -4.45
CA GLY A 38 0.17 -3.71 -5.52
C GLY A 38 -1.18 -3.27 -4.92
N GLY A 39 -1.81 -2.28 -5.53
CA GLY A 39 -3.09 -1.73 -5.06
C GLY A 39 -3.81 -0.97 -6.16
N VAL A 40 -4.99 -0.46 -5.84
CA VAL A 40 -5.73 0.48 -6.71
C VAL A 40 -5.74 1.86 -6.07
N LEU A 41 -5.47 2.89 -6.88
CA LEU A 41 -5.58 4.29 -6.47
C LEU A 41 -6.98 4.82 -6.79
N GLU A 42 -7.46 5.74 -5.96
CA GLU A 42 -8.68 6.52 -6.15
C GLU A 42 -9.99 5.70 -6.33
N GLU A 43 -9.96 4.42 -5.94
CA GLU A 43 -11.12 3.55 -5.88
C GLU A 43 -11.81 3.68 -4.51
N THR A 44 -13.13 3.47 -4.47
CA THR A 44 -13.88 3.49 -3.20
C THR A 44 -14.60 2.18 -2.91
N TRP A 45 -14.69 1.29 -3.90
CA TRP A 45 -15.32 -0.02 -3.74
C TRP A 45 -14.88 -1.02 -4.81
N CYS A 46 -15.07 -2.30 -4.53
CA CYS A 46 -14.99 -3.36 -5.52
C CYS A 46 -16.22 -4.27 -5.44
N SER A 47 -16.43 -5.09 -6.48
CA SER A 47 -17.49 -6.10 -6.49
C SER A 47 -16.92 -7.48 -6.77
N PHE A 48 -17.21 -8.42 -5.88
CA PHE A 48 -16.84 -9.83 -6.02
C PHE A 48 -18.05 -10.70 -5.70
N GLY A 49 -18.38 -11.63 -6.61
CA GLY A 49 -19.49 -12.57 -6.42
C GLY A 49 -20.84 -11.90 -6.19
N GLY A 50 -21.08 -10.73 -6.79
CA GLY A 50 -22.32 -9.96 -6.62
C GLY A 50 -22.43 -9.18 -5.30
N ARG A 51 -21.35 -9.11 -4.51
CA ARG A 51 -21.28 -8.33 -3.27
C ARG A 51 -20.32 -7.16 -3.45
N LYS A 52 -20.68 -6.02 -2.88
CA LYS A 52 -19.83 -4.83 -2.84
C LYS A 52 -19.04 -4.80 -1.55
N PHE A 53 -17.76 -4.45 -1.66
CA PHE A 53 -16.87 -4.18 -0.54
C PHE A 53 -16.31 -2.78 -0.72
N THR A 54 -16.24 -2.01 0.36
CA THR A 54 -15.62 -0.68 0.36
C THR A 54 -14.10 -0.82 0.47
N CYS A 55 -13.38 0.18 -0.04
CA CYS A 55 -11.96 0.37 0.23
C CYS A 55 -11.71 1.82 0.65
N LEU A 56 -10.60 2.04 1.33
CA LEU A 56 -10.04 3.36 1.54
C LEU A 56 -9.75 4.01 0.19
N TYR A 57 -10.14 5.28 0.04
CA TYR A 57 -9.74 6.11 -1.08
C TYR A 57 -8.24 6.41 -0.97
N LEU A 58 -7.42 5.56 -1.57
CA LEU A 58 -5.97 5.68 -1.53
C LEU A 58 -5.48 6.60 -2.65
N THR A 59 -4.84 7.71 -2.28
CA THR A 59 -4.15 8.57 -3.25
C THR A 59 -2.68 8.17 -3.38
N GLU A 60 -2.06 8.51 -4.50
CA GLU A 60 -0.62 8.32 -4.69
C GLU A 60 0.20 9.04 -3.60
N ASN A 61 -0.19 10.26 -3.22
CA ASN A 61 0.46 11.00 -2.15
C ASN A 61 0.41 10.24 -0.81
N LEU A 62 -0.77 9.74 -0.42
CA LEU A 62 -0.93 8.97 0.82
C LEU A 62 -0.14 7.66 0.78
N LEU A 63 -0.09 6.98 -0.37
CA LEU A 63 0.74 5.79 -0.55
C LEU A 63 2.20 6.09 -0.25
N PHE A 64 2.79 7.08 -0.93
CA PHE A 64 4.21 7.39 -0.73
C PHE A 64 4.50 7.97 0.65
N GLU A 65 3.57 8.74 1.24
CA GLU A 65 3.69 9.21 2.62
C GLU A 65 3.78 8.03 3.61
N ALA A 66 2.86 7.06 3.52
CA ALA A 66 2.86 5.87 4.39
C ALA A 66 4.14 5.04 4.23
N LEU A 67 4.63 4.85 3.00
CA LEU A 67 5.85 4.10 2.75
C LEU A 67 7.11 4.80 3.31
N ARG A 68 7.18 6.14 3.22
CA ARG A 68 8.26 6.93 3.83
C ARG A 68 8.24 6.83 5.35
N GLU A 69 7.07 6.99 5.95
CA GLU A 69 6.90 6.85 7.40
C GLU A 69 7.28 5.45 7.90
N ALA A 70 7.07 4.42 7.07
CA ALA A 70 7.51 3.06 7.32
C ALA A 70 9.01 2.80 7.06
N ASN A 71 9.81 3.84 6.83
CA ASN A 71 11.26 3.78 6.60
C ASN A 71 11.67 3.01 5.32
N LEU A 72 10.83 3.01 4.28
CA LEU A 72 11.22 2.50 2.96
C LEU A 72 11.90 3.59 2.13
N LEU A 73 12.88 3.18 1.31
CA LEU A 73 13.67 4.04 0.43
C LEU A 73 12.90 4.35 -0.87
N VAL A 74 11.75 5.01 -0.77
CA VAL A 74 10.88 5.28 -1.93
C VAL A 74 11.35 6.44 -2.81
N ASP A 75 12.20 7.33 -2.27
CA ASP A 75 12.77 8.46 -3.01
C ASP A 75 14.16 8.12 -3.61
N ASP A 76 14.61 6.86 -3.54
CA ASP A 76 15.83 6.37 -4.18
C ASP A 76 15.50 5.55 -5.44
N ASP A 77 15.79 6.13 -6.61
CA ASP A 77 15.51 5.52 -7.93
C ASP A 77 16.22 4.17 -8.15
N GLN A 78 17.26 3.84 -7.36
CA GLN A 78 17.91 2.53 -7.43
C GLN A 78 17.23 1.46 -6.57
N SER A 79 16.47 1.87 -5.56
CA SER A 79 15.83 1.00 -4.58
C SER A 79 14.31 0.95 -4.73
N CYS A 80 13.71 1.86 -5.50
CA CYS A 80 12.28 1.92 -5.75
C CYS A 80 11.97 1.71 -7.24
N ILE A 81 11.03 0.81 -7.52
CA ILE A 81 10.44 0.66 -8.85
C ILE A 81 8.94 0.83 -8.68
N TYR A 82 8.39 1.83 -9.37
CA TYR A 82 6.98 2.15 -9.30
C TYR A 82 6.36 2.17 -10.70
N TYR A 83 5.21 1.50 -10.83
CA TYR A 83 4.41 1.46 -12.04
C TYR A 83 3.00 1.90 -11.69
N CYS A 84 2.48 2.90 -12.42
CA CYS A 84 1.07 3.28 -12.37
C CYS A 84 0.49 3.15 -13.77
N ALA A 85 -0.63 2.44 -13.92
CA ALA A 85 -1.37 2.46 -15.17
C ALA A 85 -1.98 3.85 -15.36
N GLN A 86 -1.87 4.40 -16.58
CA GLN A 86 -2.51 5.66 -16.98
C GLN A 86 -3.95 5.40 -17.44
#